data_AF-A0A7C5DKW5-F1
#
_entry.id   AF-A0A7C5DKW5-F1
#
_cell.length_a   1.000
_cell.length_b   1.000
_cell.length_c   1.000
_cell.angle_alpha   90.00
_cell.angle_beta   90.00
_cell.angle_gamma   90.00
#
_symmetry.space_group_name_H-M   'P 1'
#
loop_
_entity.id
_entity.type
_entity.pdbx_description
1 polymer ?
#
loop_
_entity_poly.entity_id
_entity_poly.type
_entity_poly.pdbx_seq_one_letter_code
_entity_poly.pdbx_strand_id
1 'polypeptide(L)'
;AIGAGFHNGFGIQFPFTAPNYYAFNNHGYTHQYVDNGTTNAVVILFQDAFNLMQEAPGDPSTWINTVEGEPYVTPAEFEFTYTLSIPLDFSAWPSTDLPPYNPFIYPDDDRLKEIHLADYAPTSKMTGTPYWGTDDDDSHPATDRYFKTSNNLPWAVNIADVWDYPIELSQITWAYLFFADWAESGGTVHTDWYDSSIPENVNANNIYSP
;
A
#
# COMPACT_ATOMS: atom_id res chain seq x y z
N ALA A 1 -11.32 -1.35 2.09
CA ALA A 1 -11.96 -0.03 2.07
C ALA A 1 -11.28 0.84 1.02
N ILE A 2 -11.98 1.82 0.46
CA ILE A 2 -11.44 2.78 -0.52
C ILE A 2 -11.81 4.18 -0.02
N GLY A 3 -10.86 4.89 0.58
CA GLY A 3 -11.04 6.24 1.13
C GLY A 3 -10.51 7.35 0.21
N ALA A 4 -10.57 7.14 -1.10
CA ALA A 4 -10.08 8.09 -2.09
C ALA A 4 -10.94 8.05 -3.35
N GLY A 5 -11.11 9.20 -4.01
CA GLY A 5 -11.93 9.31 -5.22
C GLY A 5 -11.19 9.02 -6.53
N PHE A 6 -9.88 8.81 -6.52
CA PHE A 6 -9.12 8.44 -7.72
C PHE A 6 -9.16 6.92 -7.97
N HIS A 7 -9.11 6.54 -9.23
CA HIS A 7 -9.04 5.14 -9.67
C HIS A 7 -7.62 4.60 -9.48
N ASN A 8 -7.37 4.00 -8.32
CA ASN A 8 -6.03 3.58 -7.92
C ASN A 8 -5.81 2.09 -8.21
N GLY A 9 -4.66 1.75 -8.78
CA GLY A 9 -4.20 0.38 -8.90
C GLY A 9 -3.23 0.00 -7.77
N PHE A 10 -2.98 -1.29 -7.62
CA PHE A 10 -2.06 -1.84 -6.62
C PHE A 10 -1.13 -2.89 -7.24
N GLY A 11 0.14 -2.82 -6.88
CA GLY A 11 1.16 -3.74 -7.34
C GLY A 11 2.20 -4.09 -6.29
N ILE A 12 2.98 -5.12 -6.60
CA ILE A 12 4.10 -5.58 -5.78
C ILE A 12 5.32 -5.71 -6.69
N GLN A 13 6.40 -5.01 -6.34
CA GLN A 13 7.71 -5.22 -6.92
C GLN A 13 8.49 -6.23 -6.08
N PHE A 14 9.06 -7.23 -6.75
CA PHE A 14 9.89 -8.25 -6.14
C PHE A 14 11.37 -7.88 -6.26
N PRO A 15 12.26 -8.33 -5.37
CA PRO A 15 13.67 -7.94 -5.35
C PRO A 15 14.55 -8.73 -6.36
N PHE A 16 13.94 -9.27 -7.42
CA PHE A 16 14.65 -9.99 -8.48
C PHE A 16 14.34 -9.39 -9.85
N THR A 17 15.26 -9.57 -10.78
CA THR A 17 15.18 -8.94 -12.11
C THR A 17 14.12 -9.59 -13.01
N ALA A 18 13.47 -8.77 -13.84
CA ALA A 18 12.61 -9.26 -14.90
C ALA A 18 13.41 -9.50 -16.21
N PRO A 19 12.97 -10.41 -17.10
CA PRO A 19 11.86 -11.35 -16.94
C PRO A 19 12.36 -12.70 -16.38
N ASN A 20 12.14 -12.95 -15.08
CA ASN A 20 12.42 -14.27 -14.46
C ASN A 20 11.18 -14.90 -13.79
N TYR A 21 9.98 -14.54 -14.24
CA TYR A 21 8.77 -15.06 -13.61
C TYR A 21 7.57 -15.11 -14.56
N TYR A 22 6.63 -15.97 -14.19
CA TYR A 22 5.25 -15.99 -14.68
C TYR A 22 4.32 -15.87 -13.49
N ALA A 23 3.28 -15.05 -13.60
CA ALA A 23 2.23 -14.93 -12.59
C ALA A 23 0.95 -15.59 -13.09
N PHE A 24 0.18 -16.14 -12.16
CA PHE A 24 -1.09 -16.82 -12.37
C PHE A 24 -2.11 -16.34 -11.35
N ASN A 25 -3.38 -16.25 -11.74
CA ASN A 25 -4.46 -16.03 -10.78
C ASN A 25 -4.77 -17.31 -10.00
N ASN A 26 -5.69 -17.21 -9.03
CA ASN A 26 -6.21 -18.32 -8.22
C ASN A 26 -6.82 -19.50 -8.99
N HIS A 27 -7.06 -19.37 -10.30
CA HIS A 27 -7.55 -20.46 -11.15
C HIS A 27 -6.44 -21.08 -12.03
N GLY A 28 -5.18 -20.66 -11.86
CA GLY A 28 -4.04 -21.13 -12.64
C GLY A 28 -3.95 -20.54 -14.06
N TYR A 29 -4.79 -19.56 -14.40
CA TYR A 29 -4.66 -18.82 -15.66
C TYR A 29 -3.57 -17.77 -15.53
N THR A 30 -2.85 -17.50 -16.62
CA THR A 30 -1.85 -16.44 -16.67
C THR A 30 -2.45 -15.13 -16.16
N HIS A 31 -1.80 -14.54 -15.16
CA HIS A 31 -2.18 -13.26 -14.62
C HIS A 31 -1.96 -12.19 -15.70
N GLN A 32 -3.02 -11.48 -16.07
CA GLN A 32 -2.96 -10.53 -17.18
C GLN A 32 -2.11 -9.30 -16.87
N TYR A 33 -1.90 -9.02 -15.58
CA TYR A 33 -1.28 -7.78 -15.11
C TYR A 33 0.17 -7.98 -14.66
N VAL A 34 0.98 -8.60 -15.52
CA VAL A 34 2.44 -8.57 -15.40
C VAL A 34 2.94 -7.23 -15.94
N ASP A 35 3.60 -6.43 -15.10
CA ASP A 35 4.07 -5.12 -15.53
C ASP A 35 5.40 -5.25 -16.28
N ASN A 36 5.38 -5.07 -17.59
CA ASN A 36 6.56 -5.20 -18.44
C ASN A 36 7.36 -3.90 -18.49
N GLY A 37 8.67 -4.02 -18.73
CA GLY A 37 9.58 -2.89 -18.87
C GLY A 37 10.14 -2.34 -17.56
N THR A 38 9.89 -3.01 -16.43
CA THR A 38 10.53 -2.74 -15.15
C THR A 38 11.86 -3.50 -15.04
N THR A 39 12.85 -2.94 -14.33
CA THR A 39 14.12 -3.63 -14.06
C THR A 39 13.90 -4.88 -13.19
N ASN A 40 13.07 -4.75 -12.17
CA ASN A 40 12.66 -5.86 -11.30
C ASN A 40 11.29 -6.41 -11.70
N ALA A 41 10.99 -7.63 -11.28
CA ALA A 41 9.68 -8.22 -11.46
C ALA A 41 8.59 -7.43 -10.72
N VAL A 42 7.47 -7.16 -11.40
CA VAL A 42 6.33 -6.41 -10.86
C VAL A 42 5.02 -7.09 -11.25
N VAL A 43 4.26 -7.54 -10.26
CA VAL A 43 2.89 -8.01 -10.45
C VAL A 43 1.94 -6.90 -10.03
N ILE A 44 1.08 -6.46 -10.93
CA ILE A 44 -0.06 -5.62 -10.60
C ILE A 44 -1.19 -6.57 -10.19
N LEU A 45 -1.81 -6.37 -9.03
CA LEU A 45 -2.90 -7.22 -8.56
C LEU A 45 -4.23 -6.75 -9.16
N PHE A 46 -4.42 -5.44 -9.21
CA PHE A 46 -5.56 -4.80 -9.85
C PHE A 46 -5.19 -3.42 -10.36
N GLN A 47 -5.87 -3.01 -11.43
CA GLN A 47 -5.62 -1.70 -12.04
C GLN A 47 -6.46 -0.57 -11.44
N ASP A 48 -7.60 -0.94 -10.88
CA ASP A 48 -8.55 0.01 -10.30
C ASP A 48 -9.33 -0.72 -9.20
N ALA A 49 -9.23 -0.20 -7.98
CA ALA A 49 -9.95 -0.72 -6.83
C ALA A 49 -11.48 -0.70 -7.02
N PHE A 50 -12.03 0.27 -7.76
CA PHE A 50 -13.47 0.38 -8.02
C PHE A 50 -14.01 -0.71 -8.95
N ASN A 51 -13.16 -1.32 -9.77
CA ASN A 51 -13.55 -2.49 -10.56
C ASN A 51 -13.76 -3.74 -9.69
N LEU A 52 -13.25 -3.73 -8.45
CA LEU A 52 -13.29 -4.85 -7.52
C LEU A 52 -14.36 -4.68 -6.45
N MET A 53 -14.45 -3.46 -5.92
CA MET A 53 -15.45 -3.05 -4.96
C MET A 53 -16.22 -1.90 -5.60
N GLN A 54 -17.44 -2.17 -6.05
CA GLN A 54 -18.29 -1.16 -6.67
C GLN A 54 -19.04 -0.37 -5.59
N GLU A 55 -19.32 0.89 -5.90
CA GLU A 55 -20.18 1.75 -5.08
C GLU A 55 -21.56 1.09 -4.88
N ALA A 56 -22.11 1.25 -3.67
CA ALA A 56 -23.45 0.79 -3.39
C ALA A 56 -24.48 1.63 -4.18
N PRO A 57 -25.55 1.02 -4.72
CA PRO A 57 -26.59 1.78 -5.40
C PRO A 57 -27.20 2.88 -4.51
N GLY A 58 -27.08 4.13 -4.93
CA GLY A 58 -27.65 5.29 -4.22
C GLY A 58 -26.66 6.10 -3.38
N ASP A 59 -25.40 5.68 -3.31
CA ASP A 59 -24.32 6.44 -2.67
C ASP A 59 -23.82 7.56 -3.60
N PRO A 60 -23.82 8.83 -3.18
CA PRO A 60 -23.24 9.94 -3.94
C PRO A 60 -21.72 10.09 -3.75
N SER A 61 -21.11 9.31 -2.84
CA SER A 61 -19.69 9.36 -2.52
C SER A 61 -18.90 8.29 -3.26
N THR A 62 -17.66 8.62 -3.62
CA THR A 62 -16.71 7.67 -4.22
C THR A 62 -15.97 6.85 -3.15
N TRP A 63 -16.48 6.78 -1.93
CA TRP A 63 -15.79 6.13 -0.81
C TRP A 63 -16.47 4.81 -0.46
N ILE A 64 -15.69 3.78 -0.19
CA ILE A 64 -16.21 2.43 0.08
C ILE A 64 -15.74 1.93 1.43
N ASN A 65 -16.71 1.64 2.29
CA ASN A 65 -16.52 1.17 3.66
C ASN A 65 -15.67 2.12 4.53
N THR A 66 -15.73 3.44 4.34
CA THR A 66 -15.07 4.40 5.25
C THR A 66 -16.04 5.43 5.83
N VAL A 67 -17.25 5.53 5.29
CA VAL A 67 -18.32 6.44 5.76
C VAL A 67 -19.35 5.64 6.55
N GLU A 68 -19.55 5.99 7.83
CA GLU A 68 -20.54 5.31 8.67
C GLU A 68 -21.97 5.55 8.19
N GLY A 69 -22.81 4.51 8.29
CA GLY A 69 -24.22 4.56 7.90
C GLY A 69 -24.48 4.34 6.41
N GLU A 70 -23.45 4.30 5.57
CA GLU A 70 -23.56 3.90 4.17
C GLU A 70 -23.59 2.38 4.01
N PRO A 71 -24.16 1.84 2.91
CA PRO A 71 -24.23 0.40 2.72
C PRO A 71 -22.85 -0.25 2.62
N TYR A 72 -22.64 -1.28 3.46
CA TYR A 72 -21.39 -2.04 3.45
C TYR A 72 -21.21 -2.84 2.15
N VAL A 73 -20.04 -2.71 1.54
CA VAL A 73 -19.60 -3.48 0.38
C VAL A 73 -18.69 -4.61 0.85
N THR A 74 -18.99 -5.86 0.48
CA THR A 74 -18.12 -7.00 0.82
C THR A 74 -16.75 -6.84 0.16
N PRO A 75 -15.63 -6.90 0.91
CA PRO A 75 -14.29 -6.84 0.35
C PRO A 75 -14.03 -7.93 -0.68
N ALA A 76 -13.35 -7.57 -1.76
CA ALA A 76 -12.87 -8.53 -2.74
C ALA A 76 -11.57 -9.20 -2.25
N GLU A 77 -11.49 -10.52 -2.39
CA GLU A 77 -10.28 -11.29 -2.08
C GLU A 77 -9.50 -11.60 -3.36
N PHE A 78 -8.18 -11.50 -3.28
CA PHE A 78 -7.27 -11.81 -4.38
C PHE A 78 -6.22 -12.80 -3.93
N GLU A 79 -5.99 -13.79 -4.77
CA GLU A 79 -4.86 -14.68 -4.65
C GLU A 79 -4.18 -14.78 -6.01
N PHE A 80 -2.86 -14.70 -5.99
CA PHE A 80 -2.03 -14.96 -7.15
C PHE A 80 -0.89 -15.90 -6.75
N THR A 81 -0.40 -16.63 -7.73
CA THR A 81 0.81 -17.43 -7.61
C THR A 81 1.80 -16.96 -8.65
N TYR A 82 3.08 -16.89 -8.31
CA TYR A 82 4.12 -16.71 -9.31
C TYR A 82 5.06 -17.91 -9.33
N THR A 83 5.65 -18.17 -10.48
CA THR A 83 6.65 -19.22 -10.68
C THR A 83 7.88 -18.61 -11.32
N LEU A 84 9.05 -18.98 -10.80
CA LEU A 84 10.33 -18.54 -11.34
C LEU A 84 10.75 -19.43 -12.52
N SER A 85 11.20 -18.81 -13.61
CA SER A 85 11.76 -19.53 -14.75
C SER A 85 13.13 -20.12 -14.40
N ILE A 86 13.92 -19.37 -13.63
CA ILE A 86 15.21 -19.76 -13.08
C ILE A 86 15.09 -19.69 -11.55
N PRO A 87 15.30 -20.81 -10.84
CA PRO A 87 15.27 -20.83 -9.38
C PRO A 87 16.22 -19.77 -8.79
N LEU A 88 15.76 -19.09 -7.75
CA LEU A 88 16.55 -18.15 -6.97
C LEU A 88 16.91 -18.78 -5.63
N ASP A 89 18.14 -18.53 -5.17
CA ASP A 89 18.59 -18.92 -3.84
C ASP A 89 18.27 -17.82 -2.84
N PHE A 90 17.18 -17.98 -2.10
CA PHE A 90 16.76 -17.03 -1.07
C PHE A 90 17.59 -17.11 0.22
N SER A 91 18.43 -18.14 0.39
CA SER A 91 19.21 -18.31 1.63
C SER A 91 20.23 -17.19 1.87
N ALA A 92 20.63 -16.50 0.80
CA ALA A 92 21.56 -15.38 0.83
C ALA A 92 20.87 -14.02 0.86
N TRP A 93 19.53 -13.96 0.82
CA TRP A 93 18.80 -12.69 0.78
C TRP A 93 18.81 -12.02 2.15
N PRO A 94 19.04 -10.70 2.23
CA PRO A 94 18.81 -9.95 3.45
C PRO A 94 17.32 -9.99 3.80
N SER A 95 16.99 -9.80 5.08
CA SER A 95 15.60 -9.78 5.55
C SER A 95 14.75 -8.71 4.87
N THR A 96 15.36 -7.65 4.34
CA THR A 96 14.72 -6.57 3.57
C THR A 96 14.20 -7.02 2.20
N ASP A 97 14.72 -8.12 1.66
CA ASP A 97 14.32 -8.68 0.37
C ASP A 97 13.29 -9.82 0.53
N LEU A 98 12.90 -10.12 1.77
CA LEU A 98 11.85 -11.10 2.07
C LEU A 98 10.47 -10.41 2.11
N PRO A 99 9.36 -11.17 2.07
CA PRO A 99 8.02 -10.63 2.29
C PRO A 99 7.98 -9.67 3.50
N PRO A 100 7.29 -8.53 3.40
CA PRO A 100 6.20 -8.24 2.45
C PRO A 100 6.62 -7.74 1.04
N TYR A 101 7.91 -7.82 0.65
CA TYR A 101 8.42 -7.23 -0.60
C TYR A 101 8.11 -5.73 -0.69
N ASN A 102 8.08 -5.16 -1.90
CA ASN A 102 7.81 -3.73 -2.12
C ASN A 102 6.40 -3.52 -2.71
N PRO A 103 5.34 -3.40 -1.87
CA PRO A 103 4.00 -3.05 -2.33
C PRO A 103 3.89 -1.57 -2.66
N PHE A 104 3.01 -1.24 -3.61
CA PHE A 104 2.72 0.14 -3.97
C PHE A 104 1.32 0.31 -4.53
N ILE A 105 0.77 1.52 -4.40
CA ILE A 105 -0.35 1.96 -5.22
C ILE A 105 0.17 2.85 -6.35
N TYR A 106 -0.57 2.90 -7.44
CA TYR A 106 -0.37 3.91 -8.48
C TYR A 106 -1.70 4.65 -8.70
N PRO A 107 -1.73 5.97 -8.42
CA PRO A 107 -2.98 6.71 -8.42
C PRO A 107 -3.45 7.07 -9.84
N ASP A 108 -4.76 7.12 -10.01
CA ASP A 108 -5.44 7.62 -11.22
C ASP A 108 -5.00 6.91 -12.53
N ASP A 109 -4.81 5.59 -12.44
CA ASP A 109 -4.28 4.72 -13.52
C ASP A 109 -2.96 5.21 -14.15
N ASP A 110 -2.21 6.06 -13.45
CA ASP A 110 -0.97 6.64 -13.94
C ASP A 110 0.23 5.78 -13.50
N ARG A 111 0.66 4.86 -14.38
CA ARG A 111 1.80 3.97 -14.10
C ARG A 111 3.16 4.66 -13.97
N LEU A 112 3.22 5.99 -14.13
CA LEU A 112 4.41 6.78 -13.86
C LEU A 112 4.38 7.45 -12.48
N LYS A 113 3.28 7.29 -11.73
CA LYS A 113 3.13 7.75 -10.34
C LYS A 113 2.98 6.53 -9.44
N GLU A 114 3.77 6.47 -8.38
CA GLU A 114 3.74 5.37 -7.43
C GLU A 114 3.84 5.93 -6.02
N ILE A 115 3.21 5.26 -5.06
CA ILE A 115 3.33 5.53 -3.63
C ILE A 115 3.65 4.20 -2.96
N HIS A 116 4.80 4.13 -2.29
CA HIS A 116 5.30 2.93 -1.63
C HIS A 116 5.33 3.12 -0.11
N LEU A 117 5.72 2.06 0.60
CA LEU A 117 6.12 2.12 2.01
C LEU A 117 7.33 3.06 2.19
N ALA A 118 7.48 3.60 3.40
CA ALA A 118 8.58 4.48 3.74
C ALA A 118 9.94 3.83 3.43
N ASP A 119 10.84 4.59 2.80
CA ASP A 119 12.19 4.20 2.38
C ASP A 119 12.28 3.05 1.36
N TYR A 120 11.15 2.54 0.85
CA TYR A 120 11.19 1.66 -0.32
C TYR A 120 11.41 2.50 -1.58
N ALA A 121 12.39 2.12 -2.40
CA ALA A 121 12.59 2.75 -3.70
C ALA A 121 11.41 2.46 -4.63
N PRO A 122 11.02 3.39 -5.51
CA PRO A 122 9.99 3.13 -6.51
C PRO A 122 10.46 2.14 -7.57
N THR A 123 9.53 1.70 -8.42
CA THR A 123 9.92 0.91 -9.60
C THR A 123 10.69 1.77 -10.60
N SER A 124 11.39 1.10 -11.53
CA SER A 124 12.13 1.81 -12.59
C SER A 124 11.23 2.60 -13.56
N LYS A 125 9.89 2.51 -13.45
CA LYS A 125 8.94 3.30 -14.24
C LYS A 125 8.76 4.72 -13.73
N MET A 126 8.90 4.95 -12.42
CA MET A 126 8.75 6.28 -11.80
C MET A 126 10.00 7.18 -11.99
N THR A 127 10.75 7.02 -13.09
CA THR A 127 12.05 7.68 -13.30
C THR A 127 11.96 9.04 -14.00
N GLY A 128 10.77 9.46 -14.45
CA GLY A 128 10.62 10.62 -15.36
C GLY A 128 10.06 11.91 -14.77
N THR A 129 9.27 11.85 -13.69
CA THR A 129 8.62 13.02 -13.05
C THR A 129 8.32 12.77 -11.58
N PRO A 130 9.30 12.34 -10.76
CA PRO A 130 9.00 12.15 -9.36
C PRO A 130 8.84 13.51 -8.68
N TYR A 131 7.74 13.64 -7.93
CA TYR A 131 7.39 14.78 -7.09
C TYR A 131 8.25 14.82 -5.80
N TRP A 132 9.54 14.49 -5.92
CA TRP A 132 10.45 14.43 -4.78
C TRP A 132 10.61 15.80 -4.14
N GLY A 133 10.43 15.87 -2.83
CA GLY A 133 10.64 17.11 -2.09
C GLY A 133 9.60 18.18 -2.38
N THR A 134 8.44 17.82 -2.96
CA THR A 134 7.34 18.76 -3.22
C THR A 134 6.23 18.60 -2.20
N ASP A 135 5.57 19.70 -1.87
CA ASP A 135 4.53 19.76 -0.83
C ASP A 135 5.04 19.15 0.49
N ASP A 136 4.37 18.12 1.00
CA ASP A 136 4.76 17.44 2.24
C ASP A 136 5.73 16.27 2.01
N ASP A 137 6.04 15.89 0.76
CA ASP A 137 7.02 14.85 0.48
C ASP A 137 8.44 15.36 0.76
N ASP A 138 9.22 14.58 1.50
CA ASP A 138 10.63 14.86 1.80
C ASP A 138 11.53 13.72 1.29
N SER A 139 11.15 13.10 0.17
CA SER A 139 11.93 12.04 -0.47
C SER A 139 13.24 12.60 -1.02
N HIS A 140 14.34 11.91 -0.75
CA HIS A 140 15.67 12.24 -1.23
C HIS A 140 16.40 10.97 -1.69
N PRO A 141 16.34 10.63 -2.99
CA PRO A 141 16.89 9.39 -3.51
C PRO A 141 18.39 9.17 -3.23
N ALA A 142 19.16 10.26 -3.14
CA ALA A 142 20.60 10.17 -2.87
C ALA A 142 20.93 9.70 -1.43
N THR A 143 19.94 9.65 -0.54
CA THR A 143 20.07 9.15 0.84
C THR A 143 19.10 8.00 1.13
N ASP A 144 18.56 7.35 0.10
CA ASP A 144 17.57 6.27 0.21
C ASP A 144 16.36 6.63 1.09
N ARG A 145 15.96 7.90 1.04
CA ARG A 145 14.81 8.42 1.77
C ARG A 145 13.63 8.56 0.81
N TYR A 146 12.52 7.87 1.10
CA TYR A 146 11.36 7.89 0.21
C TYR A 146 10.02 7.89 0.98
N PHE A 147 8.99 8.51 0.39
CA PHE A 147 7.58 8.39 0.73
C PHE A 147 7.22 8.73 2.19
N LYS A 148 7.78 9.82 2.69
CA LYS A 148 7.49 10.35 4.03
C LYS A 148 7.73 11.84 4.11
N THR A 149 7.12 12.46 5.10
CA THR A 149 7.32 13.89 5.42
C THR A 149 8.66 14.16 6.08
N SER A 150 9.03 15.44 6.18
CA SER A 150 10.21 15.90 6.92
C SER A 150 10.24 15.48 8.40
N ASN A 151 9.08 15.20 8.99
CA ASN A 151 8.94 14.66 10.34
C ASN A 151 8.80 13.12 10.36
N ASN A 152 9.11 12.41 9.28
CA ASN A 152 9.01 10.95 9.15
C ASN A 152 7.59 10.36 9.16
N LEU A 153 6.53 11.15 8.99
CA LEU A 153 5.18 10.58 8.79
C LEU A 153 5.14 9.86 7.42
N PRO A 154 4.83 8.55 7.36
CA PRO A 154 4.90 7.77 6.14
C PRO A 154 3.62 7.91 5.29
N TRP A 155 3.74 7.75 3.97
CA TRP A 155 2.58 7.67 3.06
C TRP A 155 1.85 6.34 3.09
N ALA A 156 2.52 5.28 3.52
CA ALA A 156 1.92 3.97 3.65
C ALA A 156 2.52 3.22 4.85
N VAL A 157 1.70 2.35 5.45
CA VAL A 157 2.09 1.45 6.54
C VAL A 157 1.76 0.01 6.15
N ASN A 158 2.56 -0.92 6.63
CA ASN A 158 2.29 -2.35 6.51
C ASN A 158 2.10 -2.93 7.91
N ILE A 159 0.93 -3.51 8.14
CA ILE A 159 0.51 -4.00 9.45
C ILE A 159 0.18 -5.48 9.29
N ALA A 160 0.92 -6.33 10.00
CA ALA A 160 0.78 -7.78 9.92
C ALA A 160 -0.26 -8.31 10.93
N ASP A 161 -1.37 -7.57 11.08
CA ASP A 161 -2.46 -7.88 12.00
C ASP A 161 -3.79 -7.34 11.43
N VAL A 162 -4.90 -7.63 12.11
CA VAL A 162 -6.18 -6.98 11.86
C VAL A 162 -6.03 -5.49 12.15
N TRP A 163 -6.54 -4.67 11.26
CA TRP A 163 -6.43 -3.22 11.33
C TRP A 163 -7.81 -2.58 11.23
N ASP A 164 -8.15 -1.80 12.26
CA ASP A 164 -9.39 -1.03 12.33
C ASP A 164 -9.12 0.38 11.78
N TYR A 165 -9.38 0.58 10.50
CA TYR A 165 -9.04 1.84 9.83
C TYR A 165 -9.93 3.02 10.30
N PRO A 166 -9.43 4.27 10.19
CA PRO A 166 -10.20 5.45 10.57
C PRO A 166 -11.46 5.66 9.70
N ILE A 167 -12.46 6.35 10.27
CA ILE A 167 -13.58 6.92 9.52
C ILE A 167 -13.04 7.92 8.49
N GLU A 168 -13.70 8.03 7.34
CA GLU A 168 -13.36 8.96 6.26
C GLU A 168 -13.17 10.39 6.77
N LEU A 169 -12.17 11.11 6.23
CA LEU A 169 -11.72 12.44 6.66
C LEU A 169 -11.16 12.54 8.09
N SER A 170 -11.13 11.46 8.87
CA SER A 170 -10.47 11.44 10.18
C SER A 170 -8.98 11.17 10.01
N GLN A 171 -8.14 12.07 10.54
CA GLN A 171 -6.69 11.86 10.50
C GLN A 171 -6.31 10.62 11.30
N ILE A 172 -5.36 9.84 10.79
CA ILE A 172 -4.84 8.67 11.51
C ILE A 172 -4.31 9.04 12.90
N THR A 173 -3.73 10.24 13.08
CA THR A 173 -3.26 10.74 14.38
C THR A 173 -4.40 11.08 15.37
N TRP A 174 -5.63 11.23 14.87
CA TRP A 174 -6.82 11.38 15.72
C TRP A 174 -7.44 10.03 16.09
N ALA A 175 -7.31 9.03 15.22
CA ALA A 175 -7.79 7.67 15.46
C ALA A 175 -6.82 6.85 16.33
N TYR A 176 -5.52 6.97 16.05
CA TYR A 176 -4.43 6.25 16.70
C TYR A 176 -3.49 7.23 17.40
N LEU A 177 -3.61 7.31 18.72
CA LEU A 177 -3.07 8.39 19.54
C LEU A 177 -1.53 8.37 19.64
N PHE A 178 -0.90 7.21 19.42
CA PHE A 178 0.56 7.06 19.41
C PHE A 178 1.17 6.94 18.00
N PHE A 179 0.38 7.07 16.94
CA PHE A 179 0.89 6.93 15.56
C PHE A 179 1.99 7.94 15.24
N ALA A 180 1.80 9.20 15.61
CA ALA A 180 2.79 10.26 15.35
C ALA A 180 4.13 9.96 16.04
N ASP A 181 4.10 9.64 17.34
CA ASP A 181 5.31 9.32 18.11
C ASP A 181 6.03 8.09 17.53
N TRP A 182 5.28 7.06 17.14
CA TRP A 182 5.83 5.89 16.44
C TRP A 182 6.52 6.29 15.14
N ALA A 183 5.83 7.02 14.26
CA ALA A 183 6.36 7.41 12.94
C ALA A 183 7.58 8.33 13.05
N GLU A 184 7.49 9.38 13.88
CA GLU A 184 8.56 10.37 14.08
C GLU A 184 9.84 9.71 14.62
N SER A 185 9.70 8.66 15.45
CA SER A 185 10.81 7.88 16.00
C SER A 185 11.46 6.89 15.03
N GLY A 186 10.96 6.80 13.79
CA GLY A 186 11.37 5.76 12.84
C GLY A 186 10.90 4.36 13.24
N GLY A 187 9.76 4.27 13.93
CA GLY A 187 9.14 3.01 14.33
C GLY A 187 9.77 2.33 15.55
N THR A 188 10.48 3.09 16.40
CA THR A 188 11.23 2.53 17.54
C THR A 188 10.50 2.64 18.87
N VAL A 189 9.51 3.52 18.99
CA VAL A 189 8.62 3.63 20.15
C VAL A 189 7.18 3.31 19.77
N HIS A 190 6.35 2.94 20.75
CA HIS A 190 4.93 2.61 20.56
C HIS A 190 4.73 1.60 19.41
N THR A 191 5.52 0.53 19.37
CA THR A 191 5.52 -0.44 18.25
C THR A 191 4.21 -1.18 18.05
N ASP A 192 3.34 -1.12 19.06
CA ASP A 192 2.00 -1.66 19.14
C ASP A 192 0.91 -0.60 18.93
N TRP A 193 1.26 0.62 18.49
CA TRP A 193 0.33 1.75 18.32
C TRP A 193 -0.94 1.41 17.54
N TYR A 194 -0.90 0.41 16.67
CA TYR A 194 -2.00 -0.02 15.81
C TYR A 194 -2.99 -0.97 16.48
N ASP A 195 -2.64 -1.55 17.64
CA ASP A 195 -3.46 -2.51 18.35
C ASP A 195 -4.65 -1.80 19.01
N SER A 196 -5.82 -1.94 18.40
CA SER A 196 -7.09 -1.36 18.87
C SER A 196 -7.64 -2.06 20.11
N SER A 197 -7.10 -3.23 20.50
CA SER A 197 -7.47 -3.89 21.74
C SER A 197 -6.90 -3.20 22.98
N ILE A 198 -5.91 -2.32 22.80
CA ILE A 198 -5.31 -1.46 23.84
C ILE A 198 -6.03 -0.09 23.83
N PRO A 199 -6.87 0.22 24.83
CA PRO A 199 -7.70 1.44 24.79
C PRO A 199 -6.92 2.75 24.77
N GLU A 200 -5.66 2.76 25.22
CA GLU A 200 -4.80 3.96 25.17
C GLU A 200 -4.31 4.28 23.75
N ASN A 201 -4.29 3.29 22.86
CA ASN A 201 -3.80 3.46 21.51
C ASN A 201 -4.82 4.14 20.60
N VAL A 202 -6.12 3.98 20.88
CA VAL A 202 -7.19 4.33 19.94
C VAL A 202 -8.24 5.25 20.52
N ASN A 203 -8.71 6.19 19.71
CA ASN A 203 -9.97 6.88 19.93
C ASN A 203 -11.07 6.20 19.12
N ALA A 204 -11.87 5.36 19.77
CA ALA A 204 -12.91 4.56 19.12
C ALA A 204 -13.95 5.37 18.32
N ASN A 205 -14.17 6.66 18.65
CA ASN A 205 -15.09 7.52 17.89
C ASN A 205 -14.57 7.90 16.50
N ASN A 206 -13.29 7.63 16.22
CA ASN A 206 -12.64 7.91 14.93
C ASN A 206 -12.36 6.63 14.14
N ILE A 207 -12.76 5.46 14.65
CA ILE A 207 -12.57 4.16 14.02
C ILE A 207 -13.84 3.79 13.28
N TYR A 208 -13.70 3.34 12.03
CA TYR A 208 -14.85 2.96 11.22
C TYR A 208 -15.54 1.71 11.80
N SER A 209 -16.85 1.78 11.99
CA SER A 209 -17.71 0.62 12.22
C SER A 209 -18.81 0.59 11.16
N PRO A 210 -18.93 -0.50 10.38
CA PRO A 210 -19.98 -0.66 9.37
C PRO A 210 -21.39 -0.77 9.97
#